data_AF-A0A2A4FAX3-F1
#
_entry.id   AF-A0A2A4FAX3-F1
#
_cell.length_a   1.000
_cell.length_b   1.000
_cell.length_c   1.000
_cell.angle_alpha   90.00
_cell.angle_beta   90.00
_cell.angle_gamma   90.00
#
_symmetry.space_group_name_H-M   'P 1'
#
loop_
_entity.id
_entity.type
_entity.pdbx_description
1 polymer ?
#
loop_
_entity_poly.entity_id
_entity_poly.type
_entity_poly.pdbx_seq_one_letter_code
_entity_poly.pdbx_strand_id
1 'polypeptide(L)'
;RLSVERTLSSIDRLMALHGRVLLARGDARKGAPLDAPALVATVRRQTAAAIQGAANVYERQALISEAADTLTDAGLLDDSDTLLKAELPHSATPYYFMSGLAANAKARGDKAAALDWYRNAYDRATGTATRLRWGATYFANAVELAPDDAARIEGIASSVLAQAGQTRDAFYGANLRALTKVVAQLTRWRNGGAHDTSVRSVVKQFDGVCGKLPAGDPQAATCERLIQPVKA
;
A
#
# COMPACT_ATOMS: atom_id res chain seq x y z
N ARG A 1 -12.26 28.19 1.04
CA ARG A 1 -13.58 28.31 1.72
C ARG A 1 -14.19 26.94 2.03
N LEU A 2 -14.13 25.96 1.11
CA LEU A 2 -14.71 24.62 1.30
C LEU A 2 -14.25 23.88 2.57
N SER A 3 -12.99 24.00 2.99
CA SER A 3 -12.47 23.30 4.18
C SER A 3 -13.05 23.73 5.53
N VAL A 4 -13.95 24.72 5.56
CA VAL A 4 -14.67 25.17 6.77
C VAL A 4 -16.18 25.27 6.57
N GLU A 5 -16.67 24.85 5.40
CA GLU A 5 -18.07 24.98 5.03
C GLU A 5 -18.93 23.94 5.75
N ARG A 6 -19.71 24.36 6.74
CA ARG A 6 -20.44 23.45 7.65
C ARG A 6 -21.59 22.70 6.98
N THR A 7 -22.04 23.15 5.81
CA THR A 7 -23.02 22.42 5.00
C THR A 7 -22.43 21.19 4.30
N LEU A 8 -21.09 21.09 4.19
CA LEU A 8 -20.40 19.92 3.65
C LEU A 8 -20.17 18.86 4.74
N SER A 9 -19.99 17.61 4.32
CA SER A 9 -19.62 16.52 5.23
C SER A 9 -18.22 16.74 5.84
N SER A 10 -17.93 16.06 6.96
CA SER A 10 -16.60 16.15 7.59
C SER A 10 -15.49 15.68 6.67
N ILE A 11 -15.73 14.63 5.88
CA ILE A 11 -14.75 14.12 4.92
C ILE A 11 -14.51 15.10 3.77
N ASP A 12 -15.55 15.75 3.24
CA ASP A 12 -15.41 16.74 2.16
C ASP A 12 -14.60 17.97 2.60
N ARG A 13 -14.85 18.45 3.82
CA ARG A 13 -14.06 19.55 4.39
C ARG A 13 -12.60 19.16 4.55
N LEU A 14 -12.33 17.91 4.97
CA LEU A 14 -10.97 17.43 5.18
C LEU A 14 -10.23 17.21 3.85
N MET A 15 -10.88 16.62 2.84
CA MET A 15 -10.32 16.52 1.48
C MET A 15 -10.04 17.92 0.88
N ALA A 16 -10.91 18.90 1.12
CA ALA A 16 -10.66 20.27 0.69
C ALA A 16 -9.46 20.92 1.42
N LEU A 17 -9.21 20.56 2.68
CA LEU A 17 -7.98 20.95 3.39
C LEU A 17 -6.76 20.26 2.79
N HIS A 18 -6.84 18.96 2.52
CA HIS A 18 -5.77 18.19 1.91
C HIS A 18 -5.39 18.74 0.53
N GLY A 19 -6.37 19.13 -0.30
CA GLY A 19 -6.10 19.80 -1.57
C GLY A 19 -5.26 21.07 -1.42
N ARG A 20 -5.46 21.85 -0.35
CA ARG A 20 -4.62 23.03 -0.06
C ARG A 20 -3.20 22.64 0.34
N VAL A 21 -3.05 21.55 1.10
CA VAL A 21 -1.74 20.99 1.45
C VAL A 21 -1.00 20.53 0.20
N LEU A 22 -1.67 19.81 -0.70
CA LEU A 22 -1.09 19.35 -1.97
C LEU A 22 -0.62 20.53 -2.84
N LEU A 23 -1.45 21.58 -2.96
CA LEU A 23 -1.07 22.79 -3.69
C LEU A 23 0.13 23.51 -3.07
N ALA A 24 0.19 23.58 -1.74
CA ALA A 24 1.30 24.21 -1.03
C ALA A 24 2.59 23.37 -1.11
N ARG A 25 2.48 22.04 -1.11
CA ARG A 25 3.62 21.12 -1.25
C ARG A 25 4.22 21.20 -2.66
N GLY A 26 3.37 21.35 -3.68
CA GLY A 26 3.79 21.30 -5.08
C GLY A 26 4.53 20.00 -5.39
N ASP A 27 5.69 20.13 -6.04
CA ASP A 27 6.54 19.00 -6.44
C ASP A 27 7.48 18.51 -5.32
N ALA A 28 7.43 19.11 -4.13
CA ALA A 28 8.22 18.62 -3.01
C ALA A 28 7.84 17.17 -2.68
N ARG A 29 8.85 16.36 -2.35
CA ARG A 29 8.65 14.94 -2.02
C ARG A 29 7.62 14.77 -0.89
N LYS A 30 6.80 13.72 -0.97
CA LYS A 30 5.87 13.35 0.11
C LYS A 30 6.63 13.20 1.44
N GLY A 31 6.07 13.75 2.53
CA GLY A 31 6.70 13.78 3.84
C GLY A 31 7.74 14.89 4.05
N ALA A 32 8.04 15.74 3.06
CA ALA A 32 8.86 16.92 3.29
C ALA A 32 8.12 17.95 4.16
N PRO A 33 8.81 18.63 5.10
CA PRO A 33 8.22 19.74 5.86
C PRO A 33 7.67 20.82 4.92
N LEU A 34 6.46 21.30 5.24
CA LEU A 34 5.80 22.33 4.45
C LEU A 34 6.15 23.73 4.96
N ASP A 35 6.65 24.61 4.08
CA ASP A 35 6.92 26.03 4.38
C ASP A 35 5.63 26.87 4.35
N ALA A 36 4.67 26.49 5.18
CA ALA A 36 3.40 27.16 5.34
C ALA A 36 2.87 26.98 6.77
N PRO A 37 3.49 27.62 7.78
CA PRO A 37 3.23 27.34 9.20
C PRO A 37 1.75 27.54 9.60
N ALA A 38 1.08 28.54 9.02
CA ALA A 38 -0.36 28.76 9.25
C ALA A 38 -1.24 27.63 8.68
N LEU A 39 -0.85 27.05 7.54
CA LEU A 39 -1.54 25.91 6.96
C LEU A 39 -1.26 24.64 7.78
N VAL A 40 -0.02 24.40 8.18
CA VAL A 40 0.38 23.30 9.07
C VAL A 40 -0.41 23.33 10.39
N ALA A 41 -0.52 24.50 11.03
CA ALA A 41 -1.32 24.67 12.24
C ALA A 41 -2.82 24.41 11.98
N THR A 42 -3.32 24.77 10.79
CA THR A 42 -4.70 24.48 10.38
C THR A 42 -4.93 22.99 10.15
N VAL A 43 -3.97 22.28 9.54
CA VAL A 43 -4.01 20.83 9.34
C VAL A 43 -4.19 20.13 10.68
N ARG A 44 -3.29 20.36 11.65
CA ARG A 44 -3.37 19.72 12.98
C ARG A 44 -4.71 19.94 13.67
N ARG A 45 -5.20 21.19 13.65
CA ARG A 45 -6.47 21.55 14.31
C ARG A 45 -7.67 20.88 13.62
N GLN A 46 -7.72 20.93 12.29
CA GLN A 46 -8.89 20.44 11.55
C GLN A 46 -8.94 18.93 11.44
N THR A 47 -7.80 18.24 11.32
CA THR A 47 -7.76 16.77 11.36
C THR A 47 -8.25 16.26 12.72
N ALA A 48 -7.72 16.80 13.82
CA ALA A 48 -8.13 16.43 15.18
C ALA A 48 -9.63 16.68 15.41
N ALA A 49 -10.13 17.87 15.04
CA ALA A 49 -11.54 18.21 15.19
C ALA A 49 -12.46 17.31 14.35
N ALA A 50 -12.06 16.96 13.12
CA ALA A 50 -12.85 16.06 12.27
C ALA A 50 -12.96 14.66 12.91
N ILE A 51 -11.84 14.10 13.36
CA ILE A 51 -11.79 12.76 13.99
C ILE A 51 -12.59 12.71 15.29
N GLN A 52 -12.49 13.76 16.12
CA GLN A 52 -13.27 13.87 17.37
C GLN A 52 -14.78 13.97 17.11
N GLY A 53 -15.17 14.58 15.99
CA GLY A 53 -16.57 14.76 15.59
C GLY A 53 -17.16 13.60 14.77
N ALA A 54 -16.44 12.49 14.59
CA ALA A 54 -16.93 11.36 13.80
C ALA A 54 -18.20 10.76 14.42
N ALA A 55 -19.26 10.62 13.63
CA ALA A 55 -20.57 10.18 14.09
C ALA A 55 -20.64 8.65 14.32
N ASN A 56 -19.80 7.88 13.62
CA ASN A 56 -19.76 6.42 13.73
C ASN A 56 -18.39 5.87 13.31
N VAL A 57 -18.19 4.56 13.51
CA VAL A 57 -16.93 3.87 13.22
C VAL A 57 -16.54 3.89 11.74
N TYR A 58 -17.50 3.92 10.82
CA TYR A 58 -17.23 3.96 9.38
C TYR A 58 -16.74 5.33 8.95
N GLU A 59 -17.40 6.39 9.43
CA GLU A 59 -16.94 7.77 9.22
C GLU A 59 -15.56 7.98 9.85
N ARG A 60 -15.36 7.48 11.08
CA ARG A 60 -14.07 7.55 11.76
C ARG A 60 -12.96 6.89 10.94
N GLN A 61 -13.17 5.69 10.41
CA GLN A 61 -12.20 5.00 9.55
C GLN A 61 -11.79 5.85 8.33
N ALA A 62 -12.77 6.49 7.66
CA ALA A 62 -12.51 7.33 6.51
C ALA A 62 -11.74 8.61 6.90
N LEU A 63 -12.15 9.26 7.99
CA LEU A 63 -11.51 10.47 8.50
C LEU A 63 -10.09 10.23 8.99
N ILE A 64 -9.82 9.10 9.65
CA ILE A 64 -8.45 8.73 10.08
C ILE A 64 -7.56 8.54 8.85
N SER A 65 -8.05 7.85 7.82
CA SER A 65 -7.28 7.62 6.59
C SER A 65 -6.92 8.95 5.90
N GLU A 66 -7.91 9.80 5.67
CA GLU A 66 -7.72 11.10 5.03
C GLU A 66 -6.86 12.05 5.88
N ALA A 67 -7.04 12.05 7.20
CA ALA A 67 -6.24 12.85 8.12
C ALA A 67 -4.78 12.42 8.13
N ALA A 68 -4.52 11.11 8.15
CA ALA A 68 -3.15 10.58 8.12
C ALA A 68 -2.44 10.97 6.82
N ASP A 69 -3.10 10.84 5.67
CA ASP A 69 -2.52 11.28 4.39
C ASP A 69 -2.30 12.80 4.36
N THR A 70 -3.26 13.59 4.85
CA THR A 70 -3.12 15.06 4.96
C THR A 70 -1.93 15.46 5.84
N LEU A 71 -1.76 14.80 6.99
CA LEU A 71 -0.63 15.02 7.89
C LEU A 71 0.69 14.67 7.21
N THR A 72 0.77 13.51 6.56
CA THR A 72 1.96 13.07 5.83
C THR A 72 2.32 14.02 4.70
N ASP A 73 1.34 14.50 3.95
CA ASP A 73 1.56 15.43 2.84
C ASP A 73 1.90 16.85 3.32
N ALA A 74 1.56 17.19 4.56
CA ALA A 74 2.00 18.41 5.25
C ALA A 74 3.38 18.27 5.93
N GLY A 75 4.05 17.12 5.79
CA GLY A 75 5.35 16.83 6.43
C GLY A 75 5.26 16.45 7.90
N LEU A 76 4.06 16.16 8.41
CA LEU A 76 3.78 15.83 9.81
C LEU A 76 3.77 14.31 10.02
N LEU A 77 4.90 13.64 9.70
CA LEU A 77 5.00 12.18 9.74
C LEU A 77 4.75 11.59 11.14
N ASP A 78 5.27 12.24 12.19
CA ASP A 78 5.10 11.75 13.57
C ASP A 78 3.66 11.89 14.06
N ASP A 79 2.98 12.98 13.67
CA ASP A 79 1.56 13.19 13.99
C ASP A 79 0.70 12.13 13.26
N SER A 80 1.03 11.85 11.99
CA SER A 80 0.37 10.79 11.19
C SER A 80 0.60 9.41 11.80
N ASP A 81 1.83 9.08 12.19
CA ASP A 81 2.14 7.81 12.86
C ASP A 81 1.42 7.65 14.20
N THR A 82 1.39 8.70 15.01
CA THR A 82 0.72 8.71 16.31
C THR A 82 -0.77 8.44 16.12
N LEU A 83 -1.38 9.12 15.14
CA LEU A 83 -2.78 8.91 14.78
C LEU A 83 -3.06 7.47 14.35
N LEU A 84 -2.30 6.96 13.37
CA LEU A 84 -2.52 5.63 12.80
C LEU A 84 -2.30 4.53 13.85
N LYS A 85 -1.25 4.63 14.67
CA LYS A 85 -0.96 3.66 15.75
C LYS A 85 -2.08 3.63 16.79
N ALA A 86 -2.60 4.80 17.19
CA ALA A 86 -3.69 4.89 18.14
C ALA A 86 -4.98 4.23 17.62
N GLU A 87 -5.21 4.24 16.31
CA GLU A 87 -6.43 3.66 15.71
C GLU A 87 -6.33 2.16 15.41
N LEU A 88 -5.12 1.57 15.35
CA LEU A 88 -4.92 0.13 15.07
C LEU A 88 -5.82 -0.81 15.91
N PRO A 89 -5.96 -0.66 17.25
CA PRO A 89 -6.81 -1.56 18.04
C PRO A 89 -8.32 -1.34 17.82
N HIS A 90 -8.72 -0.26 17.15
CA HIS A 90 -10.13 0.13 16.97
C HIS A 90 -10.69 -0.21 15.58
N SER A 91 -9.83 -0.55 14.62
CA SER A 91 -10.24 -0.87 13.25
C SER A 91 -10.46 -2.36 13.03
N ALA A 92 -11.56 -2.73 12.36
CA ALA A 92 -11.76 -4.07 11.84
C ALA A 92 -10.84 -4.39 10.65
N THR A 93 -10.23 -3.37 10.05
CA THR A 93 -9.34 -3.48 8.88
C THR A 93 -8.04 -2.71 9.12
N PRO A 94 -7.26 -3.07 10.17
CA PRO A 94 -6.11 -2.27 10.61
C PRO A 94 -4.97 -2.28 9.60
N TYR A 95 -4.97 -3.24 8.67
CA TYR A 95 -3.99 -3.35 7.59
C TYR A 95 -4.00 -2.16 6.62
N TYR A 96 -5.06 -1.35 6.55
CA TYR A 96 -5.04 -0.08 5.81
C TYR A 96 -4.15 0.95 6.51
N PHE A 97 -4.26 1.08 7.83
CA PHE A 97 -3.45 2.00 8.63
C PHE A 97 -2.00 1.56 8.72
N MET A 98 -1.75 0.25 8.78
CA MET A 98 -0.39 -0.31 8.68
C MET A 98 0.29 0.04 7.36
N SER A 99 -0.45 0.06 6.23
CA SER A 99 0.08 0.54 4.96
C SER A 99 0.46 2.02 4.99
N GLY A 100 -0.32 2.86 5.71
CA GLY A 100 0.01 4.26 5.95
C GLY A 100 1.30 4.42 6.77
N LEU A 101 1.44 3.64 7.85
CA LEU A 101 2.66 3.61 8.67
C LEU A 101 3.88 3.18 7.86
N ALA A 102 3.73 2.19 6.99
CA ALA A 102 4.79 1.77 6.07
C ALA A 102 5.17 2.89 5.09
N ALA A 103 4.19 3.61 4.54
CA ALA A 103 4.43 4.74 3.64
C ALA A 103 5.14 5.90 4.35
N ASN A 104 4.78 6.20 5.61
CA ASN A 104 5.45 7.23 6.41
C ASN A 104 6.90 6.83 6.74
N ALA A 105 7.14 5.57 7.10
CA ALA A 105 8.49 5.03 7.32
C ALA A 105 9.34 5.13 6.04
N LYS A 106 8.75 4.79 4.88
CA LYS A 106 9.41 4.95 3.59
C LYS A 106 9.73 6.42 3.28
N ALA A 107 8.79 7.35 3.53
CA ALA A 107 8.97 8.78 3.30
C ALA A 107 10.09 9.41 4.16
N ARG A 108 10.37 8.86 5.35
CA ARG A 108 11.48 9.29 6.21
C ARG A 108 12.80 8.57 5.93
N GLY A 109 12.82 7.63 4.98
CA GLY A 109 13.99 6.84 4.62
C GLY A 109 14.25 5.64 5.55
N ASP A 110 13.34 5.33 6.47
CA ASP A 110 13.44 4.18 7.35
C ASP A 110 12.95 2.91 6.64
N LYS A 111 13.87 2.31 5.89
CA LYS A 111 13.61 1.10 5.09
C LYS A 111 13.20 -0.09 5.95
N ALA A 112 13.80 -0.24 7.13
CA ALA A 112 13.54 -1.37 8.02
C ALA A 112 12.12 -1.29 8.59
N ALA A 113 11.75 -0.14 9.17
CA ALA A 113 10.41 0.06 9.69
C ALA A 113 9.34 -0.01 8.59
N ALA A 114 9.64 0.48 7.38
CA ALA A 114 8.72 0.37 6.25
C ALA A 114 8.42 -1.10 5.90
N LEU A 115 9.46 -1.94 5.80
CA LEU A 115 9.28 -3.37 5.52
C LEU A 115 8.56 -4.09 6.65
N ASP A 116 8.83 -3.73 7.90
CA ASP A 116 8.10 -4.29 9.05
C ASP A 116 6.62 -3.93 9.03
N TRP A 117 6.27 -2.69 8.70
CA TRP A 117 4.86 -2.29 8.58
C TRP A 117 4.16 -2.93 7.37
N TYR A 118 4.83 -3.07 6.22
CA TYR A 118 4.26 -3.81 5.09
C TYR A 118 4.03 -5.29 5.42
N ARG A 119 4.95 -5.93 6.14
CA ARG A 119 4.78 -7.29 6.65
C ARG A 119 3.58 -7.38 7.58
N ASN A 120 3.49 -6.49 8.57
CA ASN A 120 2.33 -6.46 9.48
C ASN A 120 1.02 -6.26 8.69
N ALA A 121 0.97 -5.31 7.75
CA ALA A 121 -0.21 -5.08 6.93
C ALA A 121 -0.63 -6.35 6.16
N TYR A 122 0.34 -7.09 5.60
CA TYR A 122 0.08 -8.36 4.93
C TYR A 122 -0.40 -9.46 5.88
N ASP A 123 0.23 -9.60 7.04
CA ASP A 123 -0.12 -10.63 8.02
C ASP A 123 -1.53 -10.45 8.57
N ARG A 124 -1.97 -9.19 8.76
CA ARG A 124 -3.30 -8.84 9.29
C ARG A 124 -4.36 -8.68 8.20
N ALA A 125 -3.99 -8.77 6.92
CA ALA A 125 -4.96 -8.80 5.82
C ALA A 125 -5.82 -10.07 5.89
N THR A 126 -7.14 -9.90 5.75
CA THR A 126 -8.14 -10.98 5.85
C THR A 126 -8.84 -11.24 4.52
N GLY A 127 -9.03 -12.51 4.18
CA GLY A 127 -9.58 -12.97 2.90
C GLY A 127 -8.53 -13.07 1.80
N THR A 128 -8.67 -14.07 0.92
CA THR A 128 -7.65 -14.45 -0.07
C THR A 128 -7.31 -13.31 -1.05
N ALA A 129 -8.31 -12.63 -1.60
CA ALA A 129 -8.11 -11.48 -2.49
C ALA A 129 -7.41 -10.29 -1.81
N THR A 130 -7.74 -9.99 -0.56
CA THR A 130 -7.08 -8.90 0.19
C THR A 130 -5.65 -9.29 0.55
N ARG A 131 -5.42 -10.51 1.03
CA ARG A 131 -4.06 -11.02 1.27
C ARG A 131 -3.21 -10.97 0.01
N LEU A 132 -3.74 -11.39 -1.14
CA LEU A 132 -3.04 -11.30 -2.43
C LEU A 132 -2.61 -9.86 -2.74
N ARG A 133 -3.52 -8.89 -2.61
CA ARG A 133 -3.24 -7.47 -2.90
C ARG A 133 -2.22 -6.84 -1.95
N TRP A 134 -2.31 -7.14 -0.65
CA TRP A 134 -1.34 -6.64 0.34
C TRP A 134 0.00 -7.33 0.21
N GLY A 135 0.01 -8.63 -0.07
CA GLY A 135 1.23 -9.40 -0.33
C GLY A 135 1.97 -8.88 -1.56
N ALA A 136 1.25 -8.59 -2.65
CA ALA A 136 1.84 -7.95 -3.84
C ALA A 136 2.43 -6.57 -3.53
N THR A 137 1.82 -5.81 -2.61
CA THR A 137 2.35 -4.52 -2.15
C THR A 137 3.59 -4.69 -1.28
N TYR A 138 3.60 -5.68 -0.38
CA TYR A 138 4.78 -6.01 0.42
C TYR A 138 5.93 -6.47 -0.46
N PHE A 139 5.69 -7.39 -1.40
CA PHE A 139 6.67 -7.86 -2.37
C PHE A 139 7.31 -6.70 -3.14
N ALA A 140 6.50 -5.82 -3.71
CA ALA A 140 7.00 -4.69 -4.49
C ALA A 140 7.88 -3.74 -3.68
N ASN A 141 7.52 -3.49 -2.41
CA ASN A 141 8.35 -2.65 -1.55
C ASN A 141 9.59 -3.40 -1.02
N ALA A 142 9.55 -4.72 -0.87
CA ALA A 142 10.73 -5.51 -0.54
C ALA A 142 11.79 -5.43 -1.63
N VAL A 143 11.38 -5.58 -2.90
CA VAL A 143 12.25 -5.39 -4.07
C VAL A 143 12.85 -3.98 -4.09
N GLU A 144 12.05 -2.94 -3.82
CA GLU A 144 12.52 -1.56 -3.87
C GLU A 144 13.46 -1.19 -2.69
N LEU A 145 13.12 -1.63 -1.48
CA LEU A 145 13.79 -1.17 -0.26
C LEU A 145 14.96 -2.07 0.15
N ALA A 146 14.93 -3.35 -0.20
CA ALA A 146 15.95 -4.33 0.15
C ALA A 146 16.23 -5.31 -1.01
N PRO A 147 16.64 -4.82 -2.20
CA PRO A 147 16.86 -5.67 -3.38
C PRO A 147 17.90 -6.77 -3.17
N ASP A 148 18.85 -6.56 -2.27
CA ASP A 148 19.92 -7.54 -1.97
C ASP A 148 19.45 -8.67 -1.03
N ASP A 149 18.30 -8.53 -0.37
CA ASP A 149 17.72 -9.57 0.50
C ASP A 149 16.87 -10.54 -0.33
N ALA A 150 17.56 -11.28 -1.21
CA ALA A 150 16.91 -12.22 -2.13
C ALA A 150 16.09 -13.29 -1.42
N ALA A 151 16.58 -13.80 -0.29
CA ALA A 151 15.87 -14.80 0.50
C ALA A 151 14.51 -14.27 1.01
N ARG A 152 14.47 -13.04 1.52
CA ARG A 152 13.20 -12.39 1.91
C ARG A 152 12.28 -12.22 0.71
N ILE A 153 12.78 -11.70 -0.41
CA ILE A 153 11.98 -11.41 -1.61
C ILE A 153 11.37 -12.70 -2.17
N GLU A 154 12.16 -13.78 -2.27
CA GLU A 154 11.69 -15.10 -2.71
C GLU A 154 10.62 -15.67 -1.75
N GLY A 155 10.83 -15.54 -0.44
CA GLY A 155 9.86 -15.98 0.57
C GLY A 155 8.51 -15.25 0.43
N ILE A 156 8.55 -13.93 0.23
CA ILE A 156 7.33 -13.13 0.00
C ILE A 156 6.66 -13.55 -1.31
N ALA A 157 7.42 -13.70 -2.40
CA ALA A 157 6.88 -14.12 -3.68
C ALA A 157 6.17 -15.47 -3.58
N SER A 158 6.80 -16.45 -2.93
CA SER A 158 6.22 -17.78 -2.71
C SER A 158 4.90 -17.69 -1.94
N SER A 159 4.85 -16.85 -0.90
CA SER A 159 3.62 -16.60 -0.13
C SER A 159 2.51 -15.95 -0.95
N VAL A 160 2.85 -14.94 -1.78
CA VAL A 160 1.92 -14.26 -2.69
C VAL A 160 1.34 -15.23 -3.73
N LEU A 161 2.18 -16.08 -4.32
CA LEU A 161 1.75 -17.08 -5.31
C LEU A 161 0.87 -18.16 -4.69
N ALA A 162 1.14 -18.57 -3.45
CA ALA A 162 0.24 -19.44 -2.71
C ALA A 162 -1.14 -18.78 -2.49
N GLN A 163 -1.19 -17.48 -2.17
CA GLN A 163 -2.46 -16.75 -2.08
C GLN A 163 -3.17 -16.65 -3.43
N ALA A 164 -2.43 -16.46 -4.53
CA ALA A 164 -3.01 -16.45 -5.87
C ALA A 164 -3.68 -17.80 -6.20
N GLY A 165 -3.02 -18.92 -5.89
CA GLY A 165 -3.61 -20.26 -6.08
C GLY A 165 -4.86 -20.55 -5.23
N GLN A 166 -5.08 -19.79 -4.15
CA GLN A 166 -6.27 -19.89 -3.28
C GLN A 166 -7.37 -18.88 -3.65
N THR A 167 -7.08 -17.92 -4.53
CA THR A 167 -8.01 -16.85 -4.90
C THR A 167 -8.73 -17.23 -6.20
N ARG A 168 -10.05 -17.48 -6.12
CA ARG A 168 -10.87 -17.96 -7.25
C ARG A 168 -10.73 -17.09 -8.51
N ASP A 169 -10.62 -15.78 -8.34
CA ASP A 169 -10.50 -14.77 -9.38
C ASP A 169 -9.14 -14.05 -9.35
N ALA A 170 -8.06 -14.79 -9.04
CA ALA A 170 -6.71 -14.24 -8.91
C ALA A 170 -6.25 -13.46 -10.15
N PHE A 171 -6.73 -13.85 -11.33
CA PHE A 171 -6.31 -13.27 -12.61
C PHE A 171 -7.35 -12.34 -13.22
N TYR A 172 -8.25 -11.78 -12.41
CA TYR A 172 -9.21 -10.73 -12.82
C TYR A 172 -9.08 -9.44 -12.02
N GLY A 173 -9.57 -8.34 -12.62
CA GLY A 173 -9.84 -7.07 -11.92
C GLY A 173 -8.68 -6.56 -11.05
N ALA A 174 -8.96 -6.36 -9.76
CA ALA A 174 -7.97 -5.85 -8.81
C ALA A 174 -6.86 -6.85 -8.47
N ASN A 175 -7.16 -8.16 -8.50
CA ASN A 175 -6.18 -9.21 -8.23
C ASN A 175 -5.16 -9.31 -9.37
N LEU A 176 -5.65 -9.24 -10.63
CA LEU A 176 -4.78 -9.17 -11.80
C LEU A 176 -3.83 -7.98 -11.71
N ARG A 177 -4.33 -6.78 -11.39
CA ARG A 177 -3.47 -5.59 -11.23
C ARG A 177 -2.39 -5.79 -10.16
N ALA A 178 -2.71 -6.47 -9.06
CA ALA A 178 -1.74 -6.80 -8.03
C ALA A 178 -0.65 -7.74 -8.55
N LEU A 179 -1.01 -8.80 -9.29
CA LEU A 179 -0.04 -9.72 -9.90
C LEU A 179 0.76 -9.06 -11.03
N THR A 180 0.17 -8.16 -11.81
CA THR A 180 0.92 -7.32 -12.78
C THR A 180 2.00 -6.49 -12.10
N LYS A 181 1.71 -5.93 -10.92
CA LYS A 181 2.72 -5.23 -10.12
C LYS A 181 3.86 -6.17 -9.69
N VAL A 182 3.54 -7.41 -9.30
CA VAL A 182 4.55 -8.43 -8.95
C VAL A 182 5.46 -8.72 -10.14
N VAL A 183 4.90 -9.00 -11.32
CA VAL A 183 5.69 -9.26 -12.53
C VAL A 183 6.56 -8.06 -12.91
N ALA A 184 6.01 -6.84 -12.89
CA ALA A 184 6.79 -5.65 -13.20
C ALA A 184 7.98 -5.46 -12.25
N GLN A 185 7.82 -5.80 -10.97
CA GLN A 185 8.91 -5.75 -9.99
C GLN A 185 9.91 -6.88 -10.16
N LEU A 186 9.48 -8.09 -10.54
CA LEU A 186 10.40 -9.18 -10.91
C LEU A 186 11.26 -8.80 -12.12
N THR A 187 10.68 -8.19 -13.15
CA THR A 187 11.46 -7.67 -14.31
C THR A 187 12.49 -6.65 -13.86
N ARG A 188 12.08 -5.68 -13.03
CA ARG A 188 12.99 -4.65 -12.50
C ARG A 188 14.10 -5.24 -11.64
N TRP A 189 13.77 -6.18 -10.76
CA TRP A 189 14.72 -6.83 -9.87
C TRP A 189 15.73 -7.67 -10.64
N ARG A 190 15.30 -8.33 -11.71
CA ARG A 190 16.20 -9.07 -12.62
C ARG A 190 17.22 -8.18 -13.33
N ASN A 191 16.89 -6.92 -13.61
CA ASN A 191 17.73 -6.03 -14.41
C ASN A 191 19.15 -5.94 -13.84
N GLY A 192 20.15 -6.32 -14.64
CA GLY A 192 21.56 -6.39 -14.23
C GLY A 192 22.06 -7.81 -13.93
N GLY A 193 21.21 -8.84 -13.98
CA GLY A 193 21.58 -10.27 -13.93
C GLY A 193 21.87 -10.84 -12.54
N ALA A 194 22.12 -9.98 -11.54
CA ALA A 194 22.49 -10.39 -10.19
C ALA A 194 21.43 -11.26 -9.48
N HIS A 195 20.16 -11.14 -9.87
CA HIS A 195 19.03 -11.83 -9.25
C HIS A 195 18.36 -12.88 -10.16
N ASP A 196 19.00 -13.25 -11.28
CA ASP A 196 18.42 -14.16 -12.29
C ASP A 196 17.98 -15.51 -11.72
N THR A 197 18.78 -16.09 -10.83
CA THR A 197 18.47 -17.38 -10.20
C THR A 197 17.21 -17.29 -9.34
N SER A 198 17.12 -16.25 -8.52
CA SER A 198 15.95 -15.95 -7.68
C SER A 198 14.70 -15.71 -8.51
N VAL A 199 14.81 -14.89 -9.56
CA VAL A 199 13.68 -14.60 -10.45
C VAL A 199 13.23 -15.86 -11.19
N ARG A 200 14.13 -16.69 -11.71
CA ARG A 200 13.78 -17.99 -12.33
C ARG A 200 13.07 -18.93 -11.36
N SER A 201 13.49 -18.96 -10.09
CA SER A 201 12.83 -19.73 -9.03
C SER A 201 11.37 -19.27 -8.86
N VAL A 202 11.14 -17.96 -8.74
CA VAL A 202 9.79 -17.39 -8.61
C VAL A 202 8.95 -17.63 -9.86
N VAL A 203 9.53 -17.50 -11.05
CA VAL A 203 8.84 -17.76 -12.33
C VAL A 203 8.35 -19.19 -12.41
N LYS A 204 9.18 -20.18 -12.02
CA LYS A 204 8.78 -21.58 -11.97
C LYS A 204 7.61 -21.83 -11.02
N GLN A 205 7.58 -21.17 -9.86
CA GLN A 205 6.46 -21.28 -8.93
C GLN A 205 5.18 -20.70 -9.52
N PHE A 206 5.28 -19.56 -10.21
CA PHE A 206 4.16 -18.88 -10.84
C PHE A 206 3.60 -19.73 -12.00
N ASP A 207 4.45 -20.36 -12.82
CA ASP A 207 4.02 -21.36 -13.82
C ASP A 207 3.25 -22.51 -13.17
N GLY A 208 3.70 -22.99 -12.01
CA GLY A 208 2.98 -23.98 -11.23
C GLY A 208 1.60 -23.52 -10.75
N VAL A 209 1.38 -22.21 -10.57
CA VAL A 209 0.05 -21.65 -10.29
C VAL A 209 -0.79 -21.62 -11.57
N CYS A 210 -0.24 -21.15 -12.69
CA CYS A 210 -0.94 -21.12 -13.97
C CYS A 210 -1.40 -22.51 -14.40
N GLY A 211 -0.54 -23.52 -14.30
CA GLY A 211 -0.83 -24.90 -14.68
C GLY A 211 -1.87 -25.62 -13.79
N LYS A 212 -2.22 -25.06 -12.63
CA LYS A 212 -3.27 -25.59 -11.75
C LYS A 212 -4.65 -25.01 -12.03
N LEU A 213 -4.75 -24.00 -12.89
CA LEU A 213 -6.04 -23.41 -13.26
C LEU A 213 -6.86 -24.41 -14.08
N PRO A 214 -8.20 -24.43 -13.93
CA PRO A 214 -9.05 -25.38 -14.64
C PRO A 214 -8.89 -25.27 -16.16
N ALA A 215 -8.91 -26.41 -16.84
CA ALA A 215 -8.89 -26.44 -18.30
C ALA A 215 -10.09 -25.67 -18.88
N GLY A 216 -9.83 -24.76 -19.82
CA GLY A 216 -10.85 -23.90 -20.42
C GLY A 216 -11.20 -22.64 -19.61
N ASP A 217 -10.64 -22.43 -18.42
CA ASP A 217 -10.78 -21.15 -17.70
C ASP A 217 -9.95 -20.06 -18.42
N PRO A 218 -10.57 -18.93 -18.84
CA PRO A 218 -9.83 -17.80 -19.44
C PRO A 218 -8.72 -17.22 -18.54
N GLN A 219 -8.75 -17.49 -17.24
CA GLN A 219 -7.66 -17.13 -16.32
C GLN A 219 -6.35 -17.80 -16.69
N ALA A 220 -6.36 -19.02 -17.25
CA ALA A 220 -5.13 -19.72 -17.62
C ALA A 220 -4.34 -18.94 -18.68
N ALA A 221 -5.01 -18.51 -19.75
CA ALA A 221 -4.39 -17.68 -20.79
C ALA A 221 -3.94 -16.31 -20.25
N THR A 222 -4.69 -15.74 -19.30
CA THR A 222 -4.33 -14.47 -18.64
C THR A 222 -3.08 -14.63 -17.77
N CYS A 223 -3.00 -15.71 -16.98
CA CYS A 223 -1.86 -16.07 -16.14
C CYS A 223 -0.60 -16.27 -16.99
N GLU A 224 -0.69 -17.08 -18.05
CA GLU A 224 0.43 -17.34 -18.94
C GLU A 224 0.94 -16.08 -19.63
N ARG A 225 0.03 -15.21 -20.09
CA ARG A 225 0.41 -13.94 -20.71
C ARG A 225 1.08 -12.99 -19.72
N LEU A 226 0.58 -12.98 -18.49
CA LEU A 226 1.06 -12.10 -17.44
C LEU A 226 2.54 -12.34 -17.11
N ILE A 227 2.97 -13.61 -17.06
CA ILE A 227 4.33 -13.97 -16.66
C ILE A 227 5.36 -13.90 -17.81
N GLN A 228 4.93 -13.84 -19.08
CA GLN A 228 5.87 -13.84 -20.22
C GLN A 228 7.04 -12.84 -20.12
N PRO A 229 6.86 -11.58 -19.66
CA PRO A 229 7.95 -10.61 -19.61
C PRO A 229 9.13 -11.01 -18.71
N VAL A 230 8.92 -11.91 -17.76
CA VAL A 230 9.95 -12.39 -16.81
C VAL A 230 10.48 -13.78 -17.14
N LYS A 231 9.95 -14.43 -18.18
CA LYS A 231 10.47 -15.71 -18.70
C LYS A 231 11.64 -15.51 -19.68
N ALA A 232 11.65 -14.39 -20.40
CA ALA A 232 12.64 -14.03 -21.42
C ALA A 232 14.00 -13.66 -20.83
#